data_AF-A0A0M4EB25-F1
#
_entry.id   AF-A0A0M4EB25-F1
#
_cell.length_a   1.000
_cell.length_b   1.000
_cell.length_c   1.000
_cell.angle_alpha   90.00
_cell.angle_beta   90.00
_cell.angle_gamma   90.00
#
_symmetry.space_group_name_H-M   'P 1'
#
loop_
_entity.id
_entity.type
_entity.pdbx_description
1 polymer ?
#
loop_
_entity_poly.entity_id
_entity_poly.type
_entity_poly.pdbx_seq_one_letter_code
_entity_poly.pdbx_strand_id
1 'polypeptide(L)'
;MKTVCKALPLLLLLQLLPQREATESTRCLLSLTAFLESHDVAGVGNTKHCFASYLPQLEQMGASWSKGYDNCLQQASSVRGKVVQSVAAVQQIMRQAALKISSYISQCVQLTDALDMFDCFGKLAKLQLASMYAISFNASEYALSLTQQLSHIEVERYLCTNATEQRYVMGTAGVFNSLDNCLQQANTLD
;
A
#
# COMPACT_ATOMS: atom_id res chain seq x y z
N MET A 1 -10.47 51.59 9.35
CA MET A 1 -10.72 50.54 10.37
C MET A 1 -10.06 49.26 9.83
N LYS A 2 -8.88 48.79 10.32
CA LYS A 2 -8.61 48.05 11.58
C LYS A 2 -9.66 46.95 11.83
N THR A 3 -9.42 45.64 12.05
CA THR A 3 -8.23 44.75 12.14
C THR A 3 -8.77 43.30 12.36
N VAL A 4 -8.14 42.30 11.72
CA VAL A 4 -7.77 40.92 12.19
C VAL A 4 -8.66 40.10 13.15
N CYS A 5 -8.93 38.82 12.80
CA CYS A 5 -8.87 37.58 13.63
C CYS A 5 -9.62 36.44 12.91
N LYS A 6 -9.33 35.13 12.99
CA LYS A 6 -8.29 34.30 13.62
C LYS A 6 -8.53 32.85 13.12
N ALA A 7 -7.46 32.05 13.13
CA ALA A 7 -7.36 30.59 13.22
C ALA A 7 -8.61 29.70 13.00
N LEU A 8 -8.47 28.83 12.00
CA LEU A 8 -8.81 27.40 11.95
C LEU A 8 -9.49 26.78 13.20
N PRO A 9 -10.45 25.88 12.98
CA PRO A 9 -10.14 24.49 13.30
C PRO A 9 -10.26 23.56 12.08
N LEU A 10 -9.24 22.72 12.00
CA LEU A 10 -8.88 21.74 10.99
C LEU A 10 -9.85 20.53 10.97
N LEU A 11 -11.17 20.76 10.85
CA LEU A 11 -12.16 19.68 10.99
C LEU A 11 -13.27 19.65 9.91
N LEU A 12 -13.25 20.55 8.93
CA LEU A 12 -14.25 20.58 7.86
C LEU A 12 -13.75 20.14 6.46
N LEU A 13 -12.46 19.81 6.32
CA LEU A 13 -11.90 19.35 5.04
C LEU A 13 -12.05 17.85 4.77
N LEU A 14 -12.63 17.08 5.70
CA LEU A 14 -12.78 15.62 5.57
C LEU A 14 -14.10 15.15 4.94
N GLN A 15 -14.93 16.04 4.42
CA GLN A 15 -16.23 15.66 3.82
C GLN A 15 -16.36 15.92 2.31
N LEU A 16 -15.28 16.28 1.61
CA LEU A 16 -15.37 16.60 0.17
C LEU A 16 -14.84 15.54 -0.80
N LEU A 17 -14.39 14.36 -0.32
CA LEU A 17 -14.05 13.23 -1.19
C LEU A 17 -14.64 11.96 -0.56
N PRO A 18 -15.78 11.48 -1.09
CA PRO A 18 -15.70 10.43 -2.11
C PRO A 18 -16.79 10.53 -3.21
N GLN A 19 -17.23 11.72 -3.62
CA GLN A 19 -18.25 11.83 -4.68
C GLN A 19 -17.73 12.20 -6.07
N ARG A 20 -16.47 12.64 -6.20
CA ARG A 20 -15.95 13.13 -7.50
C ARG A 20 -15.76 12.02 -8.53
N GLU A 21 -15.30 10.84 -8.12
CA GLU A 21 -14.96 9.75 -9.05
C GLU A 21 -16.19 9.17 -9.77
N ALA A 22 -17.34 9.07 -9.08
CA ALA A 22 -18.57 8.63 -9.72
C ALA A 22 -19.13 9.70 -10.67
N THR A 23 -19.15 10.98 -10.25
CA THR A 23 -19.77 12.06 -11.04
C THR A 23 -19.04 12.38 -12.35
N GLU A 24 -17.72 12.22 -12.38
CA GLU A 24 -16.91 12.56 -13.55
C GLU A 24 -17.01 11.49 -14.65
N SER A 25 -17.00 10.21 -14.24
CA SER A 25 -17.27 9.08 -15.14
C SER A 25 -18.69 9.16 -15.74
N THR A 26 -19.70 9.43 -14.91
CA THR A 26 -21.09 9.60 -15.38
C THR A 26 -21.24 10.80 -16.32
N ARG A 27 -20.53 11.91 -16.07
CA ARG A 27 -20.53 13.08 -16.98
C ARG A 27 -19.92 12.78 -18.34
N CYS A 28 -18.82 12.02 -18.36
CA CYS A 28 -18.14 11.66 -19.60
C CYS A 28 -19.05 10.74 -20.45
N LEU A 29 -19.64 9.72 -19.83
CA LEU A 29 -20.65 8.86 -20.46
C LEU A 29 -21.83 9.64 -21.02
N LEU A 30 -22.40 10.57 -20.23
CA LEU A 30 -23.52 11.41 -20.66
C LEU A 30 -23.16 12.30 -21.85
N SER A 31 -21.93 12.84 -21.87
CA SER A 31 -21.44 13.66 -22.99
C SER A 31 -21.24 12.83 -24.27
N LEU A 32 -20.75 11.60 -24.13
CA LEU A 32 -20.57 10.68 -25.25
C LEU A 32 -21.92 10.20 -25.81
N THR A 33 -22.88 9.88 -24.93
CA THR A 33 -24.24 9.52 -25.37
C THR A 33 -24.93 10.67 -26.09
N ALA A 34 -24.80 11.90 -25.59
CA ALA A 34 -25.36 13.08 -26.24
C ALA A 34 -24.70 13.37 -27.60
N PHE A 35 -23.39 13.17 -27.71
CA PHE A 35 -22.66 13.28 -28.97
C PHE A 35 -23.17 12.27 -29.99
N LEU A 36 -23.31 11.00 -29.59
CA LEU A 36 -23.80 9.91 -30.45
C LEU A 36 -25.27 10.10 -30.88
N GLU A 37 -26.10 10.76 -30.06
CA GLU A 37 -27.50 11.07 -30.39
C GLU A 37 -27.66 12.25 -31.36
N SER A 38 -26.69 13.16 -31.41
CA SER A 38 -26.76 14.37 -32.24
C SER A 38 -26.46 14.16 -33.73
N HIS A 39 -25.89 13.02 -34.11
CA HIS A 39 -25.38 12.77 -35.47
C HIS A 39 -26.11 11.60 -36.16
N ASP A 40 -27.44 11.56 -36.24
CA ASP A 40 -28.17 10.44 -36.87
C ASP A 40 -28.07 10.50 -38.42
N VAL A 41 -27.05 9.83 -38.98
CA VAL A 41 -26.86 9.50 -40.41
C VAL A 41 -26.81 7.97 -40.49
N ALA A 42 -27.17 7.33 -41.61
CA ALA A 42 -27.39 5.87 -41.70
C ALA A 42 -26.28 4.94 -41.14
N GLY A 43 -25.02 5.41 -40.97
CA GLY A 43 -23.94 4.72 -40.23
C GLY A 43 -23.91 4.87 -38.69
N VAL A 44 -24.68 5.80 -38.10
CA VAL A 44 -24.61 6.19 -36.68
C VAL A 44 -25.41 5.28 -35.74
N GLY A 45 -26.46 4.61 -36.23
CA GLY A 45 -27.11 3.54 -35.48
C GLY A 45 -26.13 2.41 -35.12
N ASN A 46 -25.23 2.06 -36.04
CA ASN A 46 -24.18 1.07 -35.83
C ASN A 46 -23.06 1.61 -34.91
N THR A 47 -22.66 2.88 -35.05
CA THR A 47 -21.70 3.51 -34.12
C THR A 47 -22.21 3.51 -32.67
N LYS A 48 -23.47 3.91 -32.43
CA LYS A 48 -24.10 3.90 -31.10
C LYS A 48 -24.14 2.48 -30.52
N HIS A 49 -24.45 1.48 -31.36
CA HIS A 49 -24.44 0.08 -30.95
C HIS A 49 -23.04 -0.42 -30.56
N CYS A 50 -22.00 -0.05 -31.31
CA CYS A 50 -20.61 -0.40 -30.98
C CYS A 50 -20.21 0.15 -29.60
N PHE A 51 -20.41 1.45 -29.34
CA PHE A 51 -20.09 2.04 -28.04
C PHE A 51 -20.92 1.43 -26.91
N ALA A 52 -22.23 1.23 -27.11
CA ALA A 52 -23.09 0.59 -26.10
C ALA A 52 -22.63 -0.84 -25.76
N SER A 53 -22.01 -1.54 -26.70
CA SER A 53 -21.53 -2.92 -26.51
C SER A 53 -20.18 -3.00 -25.79
N TYR A 54 -19.26 -2.07 -26.07
CA TYR A 54 -17.87 -2.15 -25.60
C TYR A 54 -17.54 -1.24 -24.41
N LEU A 55 -18.27 -0.13 -24.19
CA LEU A 55 -18.05 0.71 -23.01
C LEU A 55 -18.23 -0.04 -21.68
N PRO A 56 -19.30 -0.85 -21.48
CA PRO A 56 -19.45 -1.60 -20.23
C PRO A 56 -18.31 -2.61 -19.99
N GLN A 57 -17.72 -3.14 -21.07
CA GLN A 57 -16.57 -4.04 -20.97
C GLN A 57 -15.32 -3.30 -20.49
N LEU A 58 -15.05 -2.09 -21.01
CA LEU A 58 -13.96 -1.25 -20.53
C LEU A 58 -14.13 -0.87 -19.05
N GLU A 59 -15.35 -0.53 -18.64
CA GLU A 59 -15.68 -0.24 -17.24
C GLU A 59 -15.45 -1.48 -16.35
N GLN A 60 -15.89 -2.65 -16.80
CA GLN A 60 -15.66 -3.91 -16.09
C GLN A 60 -14.17 -4.22 -15.96
N MET A 61 -13.36 -3.97 -16.99
CA MET A 61 -11.90 -4.15 -16.94
C MET A 61 -11.29 -3.20 -15.90
N GLY A 62 -11.70 -1.93 -15.88
CA GLY A 62 -11.24 -0.94 -14.90
C GLY A 62 -11.64 -1.30 -13.46
N ALA A 63 -12.89 -1.72 -13.25
CA ALA A 63 -13.37 -2.16 -11.94
C ALA A 63 -12.64 -3.41 -11.45
N SER A 64 -12.37 -4.37 -12.34
CA SER A 64 -11.64 -5.60 -12.03
C SER A 64 -10.19 -5.31 -11.68
N TRP A 65 -9.54 -4.39 -12.41
CA TRP A 65 -8.20 -3.91 -12.13
C TRP A 65 -8.12 -3.25 -10.75
N SER A 66 -8.98 -2.26 -10.48
CA SER A 66 -8.99 -1.52 -9.22
C SER A 66 -9.16 -2.46 -8.04
N LYS A 67 -10.17 -3.34 -8.10
CA LYS A 67 -10.40 -4.36 -7.06
C LYS A 67 -9.21 -5.31 -6.90
N GLY A 68 -8.64 -5.78 -8.00
CA GLY A 68 -7.49 -6.69 -7.97
C GLY A 68 -6.25 -6.04 -7.35
N TYR A 69 -5.97 -4.79 -7.74
CA TYR A 69 -4.86 -4.00 -7.23
C TYR A 69 -4.98 -3.76 -5.72
N ASP A 70 -6.16 -3.32 -5.26
CA ASP A 70 -6.43 -3.09 -3.84
C ASP A 70 -6.29 -4.38 -3.02
N ASN A 71 -6.77 -5.51 -3.55
CA ASN A 71 -6.61 -6.81 -2.89
C ASN A 71 -5.13 -7.19 -2.74
N CYS A 72 -4.29 -6.95 -3.75
CA CYS A 72 -2.85 -7.18 -3.65
C CYS A 72 -2.23 -6.35 -2.51
N LEU A 73 -2.60 -5.07 -2.39
CA LEU A 73 -2.11 -4.19 -1.33
C LEU A 73 -2.58 -4.64 0.06
N GLN A 74 -3.86 -4.97 0.20
CA GLN A 74 -4.43 -5.42 1.47
C GLN A 74 -3.82 -6.73 1.93
N GLN A 75 -3.61 -7.68 1.01
CA GLN A 75 -2.98 -8.95 1.31
C GLN A 75 -1.53 -8.74 1.78
N ALA A 76 -0.74 -7.95 1.06
CA ALA A 76 0.63 -7.64 1.45
C ALA A 76 0.69 -6.97 2.83
N SER A 77 -0.19 -6.01 3.10
CA SER A 77 -0.31 -5.34 4.40
C SER A 77 -0.68 -6.31 5.53
N SER A 78 -1.66 -7.18 5.30
CA SER A 78 -2.11 -8.20 6.25
C SER A 78 -0.98 -9.18 6.60
N VAL A 79 -0.28 -9.71 5.58
CA VAL A 79 0.84 -10.63 5.78
C VAL A 79 2.00 -9.94 6.49
N ARG A 80 2.33 -8.70 6.10
CA ARG A 80 3.33 -7.88 6.81
C ARG A 80 2.98 -7.71 8.29
N GLY A 81 1.73 -7.42 8.61
CA GLY A 81 1.26 -7.31 9.98
C GLY A 81 1.49 -8.59 10.78
N LYS A 82 1.18 -9.76 10.20
CA LYS A 82 1.40 -11.07 10.84
C LYS A 82 2.88 -11.37 11.07
N VAL A 83 3.75 -11.05 10.09
CA VAL A 83 5.20 -11.24 10.21
C VAL A 83 5.80 -10.36 11.31
N VAL A 84 5.36 -9.10 11.41
CA VAL A 84 5.82 -8.22 12.50
C VAL A 84 5.29 -8.70 13.86
N GLN A 85 4.06 -9.20 13.91
CA GLN A 85 3.47 -9.72 15.15
C GLN A 85 4.17 -11.00 15.63
N SER A 86 4.62 -11.88 14.72
CA SER A 86 5.27 -13.15 15.08
C SER A 86 6.58 -12.95 15.84
N VAL A 87 7.27 -11.84 15.62
CA VAL A 87 8.54 -11.50 16.30
C VAL A 87 8.35 -10.64 17.56
N ALA A 88 7.13 -10.24 17.90
CA ALA A 88 6.87 -9.32 19.01
C ALA A 88 7.31 -9.89 20.37
N ALA A 89 7.06 -11.18 20.62
CA ALA A 89 7.45 -11.84 21.87
C ALA A 89 8.98 -11.88 22.04
N VAL A 90 9.70 -12.21 20.96
CA VAL A 90 11.16 -12.21 20.92
C VAL A 90 11.70 -10.81 21.18
N GLN A 91 11.13 -9.80 20.55
CA GLN A 91 11.51 -8.41 20.75
C GLN A 91 11.37 -7.99 22.23
N GLN A 92 10.32 -8.45 22.93
CA GLN A 92 10.13 -8.18 24.35
C GLN A 92 11.16 -8.89 25.22
N ILE A 93 11.47 -10.16 24.96
CA ILE A 93 12.51 -10.91 25.68
C ILE A 93 13.86 -10.20 25.56
N MET A 94 14.22 -9.76 24.35
CA MET A 94 15.46 -9.02 24.10
C MET A 94 15.49 -7.67 24.82
N ARG A 95 14.37 -6.92 24.82
CA ARG A 95 14.26 -5.67 25.59
C ARG A 95 14.48 -5.91 27.08
N GLN A 96 13.87 -6.95 27.65
CA GLN A 96 14.05 -7.28 29.06
C GLN A 96 15.50 -7.65 29.39
N ALA A 97 16.16 -8.42 28.52
CA ALA A 97 17.58 -8.74 28.69
C ALA A 97 18.46 -7.48 28.64
N ALA A 98 18.22 -6.58 27.68
CA ALA A 98 18.94 -5.30 27.59
C ALA A 98 18.69 -4.41 28.81
N LEU A 99 17.46 -4.34 29.32
CA LEU A 99 17.12 -3.58 30.52
C LEU A 99 17.83 -4.10 31.78
N LYS A 100 18.03 -5.42 31.91
CA LYS A 100 18.81 -5.99 33.02
C LYS A 100 20.26 -5.51 32.98
N ILE A 101 20.88 -5.51 31.80
CA ILE A 101 22.25 -5.00 31.62
C ILE A 101 22.30 -3.50 31.94
N SER A 102 21.35 -2.73 31.40
CA SER A 102 21.26 -1.29 31.66
C SER A 102 21.07 -0.98 33.16
N SER A 103 20.23 -1.74 33.86
CA SER A 103 20.02 -1.59 35.30
C SER A 103 21.30 -1.85 36.09
N TYR A 104 22.08 -2.86 35.70
CA TYR A 104 23.35 -3.15 36.36
C TYR A 104 24.36 -2.02 36.16
N ILE A 105 24.47 -1.50 34.93
CA ILE A 105 25.31 -0.35 34.62
C ILE A 105 24.90 0.85 35.48
N SER A 106 23.61 1.17 35.55
CA SER A 106 23.11 2.28 36.36
C SER A 106 23.46 2.14 37.83
N GLN A 107 23.38 0.92 38.38
CA GLN A 107 23.78 0.66 39.77
C GLN A 107 25.27 0.95 39.99
N CYS A 108 26.15 0.52 39.07
CA CYS A 108 27.58 0.80 39.19
C CYS A 108 27.90 2.30 39.10
N VAL A 109 27.22 3.06 38.22
CA VAL A 109 27.44 4.50 38.05
C VAL A 109 27.02 5.32 39.27
N GLN A 110 26.11 4.80 40.09
CA GLN A 110 25.63 5.49 41.31
C GLN A 110 26.58 5.32 42.51
N LEU A 111 27.60 4.48 42.41
CA LEU A 111 28.58 4.28 43.49
C LEU A 111 29.54 5.47 43.56
N THR A 112 29.69 6.03 44.76
CA THR A 112 30.56 7.19 45.01
C THR A 112 31.98 6.80 45.40
N ASP A 113 32.17 5.61 45.97
CA ASP A 113 33.49 5.08 46.26
C ASP A 113 34.14 4.53 44.98
N ALA A 114 35.38 4.92 44.73
CA ALA A 114 36.09 4.59 43.49
C ALA A 114 36.42 3.10 43.37
N LEU A 115 36.78 2.45 44.48
CA LEU A 115 37.12 1.03 44.48
C LEU A 115 35.85 0.19 44.23
N ASP A 116 34.75 0.52 44.93
CA ASP A 116 33.46 -0.15 44.74
C ASP A 116 32.93 0.01 43.30
N MET A 117 33.07 1.21 42.74
CA MET A 117 32.67 1.49 41.35
C MET A 117 33.46 0.61 40.37
N PHE A 118 34.79 0.55 40.48
CA PHE A 118 35.62 -0.28 39.60
C PHE A 118 35.35 -1.78 39.76
N ASP A 119 35.18 -2.26 40.99
CA ASP A 119 34.82 -3.65 41.26
C ASP A 119 33.44 -4.01 40.69
N CYS A 120 32.48 -3.09 40.74
CA CYS A 120 31.16 -3.26 40.13
C CYS A 120 31.26 -3.46 38.62
N PHE A 121 31.97 -2.59 37.91
CA PHE A 121 32.19 -2.74 36.46
C PHE A 121 33.00 -3.98 36.09
N GLY A 122 33.99 -4.37 36.91
CA GLY A 122 34.73 -5.62 36.75
C GLY A 122 33.82 -6.86 36.82
N LYS A 123 32.78 -6.83 37.66
CA LYS A 123 31.76 -7.89 37.76
C LYS A 123 30.75 -7.85 36.60
N LEU A 124 30.37 -6.66 36.12
CA LEU A 124 29.47 -6.50 34.95
C LEU A 124 29.97 -7.33 33.77
N ALA A 125 31.25 -7.18 33.41
CA ALA A 125 31.85 -7.90 32.29
C ALA A 125 31.74 -9.42 32.46
N LYS A 126 31.98 -9.95 33.67
CA LYS A 126 31.89 -11.39 33.93
C LYS A 126 30.45 -11.91 33.92
N LEU A 127 29.51 -11.13 34.46
CA LEU A 127 28.13 -11.56 34.65
C LEU A 127 27.26 -11.39 33.40
N GLN A 128 27.50 -10.35 32.60
CA GLN A 128 26.62 -9.96 31.51
C GLN A 128 27.18 -10.23 30.11
N LEU A 129 28.45 -10.64 29.97
CA LEU A 129 29.04 -10.90 28.65
C LEU A 129 28.24 -11.92 27.83
N ALA A 130 27.85 -13.04 28.44
CA ALA A 130 27.04 -14.06 27.77
C ALA A 130 25.67 -13.52 27.35
N SER A 131 25.02 -12.71 28.20
CA SER A 131 23.74 -12.07 27.89
C SER A 131 23.88 -11.06 26.75
N MET A 132 24.94 -10.25 26.76
CA MET A 132 25.20 -9.26 25.71
C MET A 132 25.49 -9.94 24.36
N TYR A 133 26.27 -11.02 24.37
CA TYR A 133 26.52 -11.82 23.18
C TYR A 133 25.25 -12.47 22.65
N ALA A 134 24.41 -13.06 23.51
CA ALA A 134 23.14 -13.65 23.12
C ALA A 134 22.18 -12.62 22.52
N ILE A 135 22.11 -11.41 23.09
CA ILE A 135 21.33 -10.30 22.51
C ILE A 135 21.86 -9.98 21.11
N SER A 136 23.18 -9.77 20.96
CA SER A 136 23.79 -9.42 19.66
C SER A 136 23.55 -10.48 18.60
N PHE A 137 23.76 -11.75 18.95
CA PHE A 137 23.58 -12.88 18.05
C PHE A 137 22.12 -13.00 17.60
N ASN A 138 21.19 -13.08 18.56
CA ASN A 138 19.77 -13.20 18.24
C ASN A 138 19.27 -11.98 17.47
N ALA A 139 19.68 -10.76 17.83
CA ALA A 139 19.31 -9.54 17.11
C ALA A 139 19.65 -9.64 15.63
N SER A 140 20.86 -10.10 15.34
CA SER A 140 21.38 -10.22 13.97
C SER A 140 20.60 -11.26 13.17
N GLU A 141 20.38 -12.45 13.75
CA GLU A 141 19.61 -13.52 13.11
C GLU A 141 18.17 -13.11 12.83
N TYR A 142 17.48 -12.52 13.82
CA TYR A 142 16.10 -12.06 13.65
C TYR A 142 16.01 -10.87 12.67
N ALA A 143 16.98 -9.96 12.68
CA ALA A 143 17.00 -8.85 11.73
C ALA A 143 17.18 -9.34 10.29
N LEU A 144 18.09 -10.30 10.06
CA LEU A 144 18.30 -10.91 8.75
C LEU A 144 17.03 -11.63 8.27
N SER A 145 16.48 -12.52 9.10
CA SER A 145 15.28 -13.28 8.78
C SER A 145 14.08 -12.37 8.52
N LEU A 146 13.85 -11.34 9.36
CA LEU A 146 12.75 -10.40 9.18
C LEU A 146 12.94 -9.58 7.90
N THR A 147 14.16 -9.15 7.59
CA THR A 147 14.46 -8.41 6.35
C THR A 147 14.16 -9.26 5.11
N GLN A 148 14.53 -10.54 5.13
CA GLN A 148 14.21 -11.48 4.05
C GLN A 148 12.69 -11.64 3.88
N GLN A 149 11.97 -11.88 4.97
CA GLN A 149 10.51 -12.05 4.92
C GLN A 149 9.80 -10.79 4.43
N LEU A 150 10.19 -9.61 4.92
CA LEU A 150 9.60 -8.34 4.49
C LEU A 150 9.92 -8.02 3.02
N SER A 151 11.14 -8.32 2.57
CA SER A 151 11.52 -8.18 1.15
C SER A 151 10.70 -9.12 0.26
N HIS A 152 10.49 -10.36 0.69
CA HIS A 152 9.65 -11.31 -0.04
C HIS A 152 8.20 -10.81 -0.17
N ILE A 153 7.61 -10.27 0.89
CA ILE A 153 6.26 -9.68 0.84
C ILE A 153 6.18 -8.55 -0.19
N GLU A 154 7.22 -7.72 -0.29
CA GLU A 154 7.26 -6.62 -1.24
C GLU A 154 7.38 -7.10 -2.70
N VAL A 155 8.18 -8.15 -2.93
CA VAL A 155 8.26 -8.81 -4.24
C VAL A 155 6.90 -9.39 -4.63
N GLU A 156 6.23 -10.11 -3.74
CA GLU A 156 4.90 -10.68 -4.00
C GLU A 156 3.84 -9.60 -4.27
N ARG A 157 3.87 -8.49 -3.52
CA ARG A 157 3.02 -7.31 -3.76
C ARG A 157 3.23 -6.77 -5.17
N TYR A 158 4.49 -6.60 -5.58
CA TYR A 158 4.84 -6.12 -6.91
C TYR A 158 4.38 -7.09 -8.00
N LEU A 159 4.66 -8.38 -7.87
CA LEU A 159 4.23 -9.39 -8.85
C LEU A 159 2.71 -9.43 -9.00
N CYS A 160 1.97 -9.38 -7.90
CA CYS A 160 0.50 -9.37 -7.89
C CYS A 160 -0.08 -8.13 -8.59
N THR A 161 0.44 -6.94 -8.26
CA THR A 161 -0.01 -5.68 -8.86
C THR A 161 0.34 -5.60 -10.34
N ASN A 162 1.56 -6.01 -10.72
CA ASN A 162 1.99 -6.05 -12.12
C ASN A 162 1.15 -7.03 -12.95
N ALA A 163 0.85 -8.22 -12.43
CA ALA A 163 -0.01 -9.18 -13.12
C ALA A 163 -1.45 -8.63 -13.31
N THR A 164 -1.93 -7.82 -12.38
CA THR A 164 -3.24 -7.16 -12.48
C THR A 164 -3.23 -6.04 -13.50
N GLU A 165 -2.17 -5.23 -13.53
CA GLU A 165 -1.92 -4.22 -14.56
C GLU A 165 -1.85 -4.84 -15.95
N GLN A 166 -1.08 -5.91 -16.12
CA GLN A 166 -0.94 -6.60 -17.40
C GLN A 166 -2.30 -7.09 -17.93
N ARG A 167 -3.11 -7.70 -17.06
CA ARG A 167 -4.47 -8.15 -17.43
C ARG A 167 -5.35 -6.98 -17.86
N TYR A 168 -5.25 -5.85 -17.17
CA TYR A 168 -5.99 -4.64 -17.53
C TYR A 168 -5.55 -4.08 -18.88
N VAL A 169 -4.25 -3.90 -19.11
CA VAL A 169 -3.70 -3.35 -20.35
C VAL A 169 -4.02 -4.26 -21.54
N MET A 170 -3.79 -5.57 -21.41
CA MET A 170 -4.08 -6.51 -22.50
C MET A 170 -5.58 -6.66 -22.74
N GLY A 171 -6.39 -6.68 -21.67
CA GLY A 171 -7.84 -6.77 -21.76
C GLY A 171 -8.45 -5.54 -22.44
N THR A 172 -8.07 -4.34 -22.01
CA THR A 172 -8.55 -3.08 -22.60
C THR A 172 -8.09 -2.93 -24.05
N ALA A 173 -6.85 -3.30 -24.39
CA ALA A 173 -6.39 -3.34 -25.78
C ALA A 173 -7.26 -4.26 -26.66
N GLY A 174 -7.63 -5.44 -26.16
CA GLY A 174 -8.54 -6.35 -26.87
C GLY A 174 -9.94 -5.77 -27.08
N VAL A 175 -10.48 -5.08 -26.07
CA VAL A 175 -11.78 -4.39 -26.17
C VAL A 175 -11.70 -3.23 -27.17
N PHE A 176 -10.63 -2.43 -27.16
CA PHE A 176 -10.44 -1.35 -28.12
C PHE A 176 -10.30 -1.86 -29.56
N ASN A 177 -9.55 -2.94 -29.78
CA ASN A 177 -9.47 -3.58 -31.11
C ASN A 177 -10.84 -4.06 -31.59
N SER A 178 -11.66 -4.61 -30.68
CA SER A 178 -13.01 -5.07 -31.03
C SER A 178 -13.95 -3.91 -31.33
N LEU A 179 -13.86 -2.82 -30.57
CA LEU A 179 -14.58 -1.57 -30.83
C LEU A 179 -14.20 -0.98 -32.18
N ASP A 180 -12.90 -0.88 -32.49
CA ASP A 180 -12.41 -0.36 -33.76
C ASP A 180 -12.93 -1.18 -34.94
N ASN A 181 -12.85 -2.52 -34.86
CA ASN A 181 -13.42 -3.40 -35.89
C ASN A 181 -14.93 -3.19 -36.08
N CYS A 182 -15.69 -3.01 -34.98
CA CYS A 182 -17.12 -2.73 -35.05
C CYS A 182 -17.40 -1.39 -35.74
N LEU A 183 -16.63 -0.36 -35.42
CA LEU A 183 -16.75 0.98 -36.03
C LEU A 183 -16.38 0.96 -37.52
N GLN A 184 -15.36 0.20 -37.91
CA GLN A 184 -14.99 0.05 -39.32
C GLN A 184 -16.09 -0.65 -40.13
N GLN A 185 -16.67 -1.73 -39.59
CA GLN A 185 -17.78 -2.45 -40.25
C GLN A 185 -19.03 -1.57 -40.37
N ALA A 186 -19.32 -0.77 -39.35
CA ALA A 186 -20.40 0.21 -39.37
C ALA A 186 -20.28 1.21 -40.53
N ASN A 187 -19.05 1.54 -40.95
CA ASN A 187 -18.77 2.49 -42.05
C ASN A 187 -18.78 1.84 -43.45
N THR A 188 -18.84 0.51 -43.56
CA THR A 188 -18.76 -0.23 -44.84
C THR A 188 -20.11 -0.74 -45.38
N LEU A 189 -21.22 -0.43 -44.70
CA LEU A 189 -22.58 -0.84 -45.06
C LEU A 189 -23.42 0.29 -45.74
N ASP A 190 -22.78 1.43 -46.05
CA ASP A 190 -23.28 2.49 -46.95
C ASP A 190 -22.74 2.29 -48.38
#